data_AF-A0A176XIG7-F1
#
_entry.id   AF-A0A176XIG7-F1
#
_cell.length_a   1.000
_cell.length_b   1.000
_cell.length_c   1.000
_cell.angle_alpha   90.00
_cell.angle_beta   90.00
_cell.angle_gamma   90.00
#
_symmetry.space_group_name_H-M   'P 1'
#
loop_
_entity.id
_entity.type
_entity.pdbx_description
1 polymer ?
#
loop_
_entity_poly.entity_id
_entity_poly.type
_entity_poly.pdbx_seq_one_letter_code
_entity_poly.pdbx_strand_id
1 'polypeptide(L)'
;MKILSLFLRHGTEKYKDASTTLSEYYLRRLPGVTITRVIIDSATPVETESVLDDGTLVIGGDNSLWEFSAWDTGLARFASTLARYDYVHFVTSAYLQLYTAYIDRIDSSMLQALQGKDIALGHIDAYNEPVEFLGVTSQAWIRSSFLFIPPFALRRLGAVTTLGDRAAWFSGDIENPFAQRAAIGPDMRRNIVSWLTGDGTGQGTTWHSRFVLKRETMPFFEAKTLAILNEHALSLRLLAQGTSLVDPTWMSAVLQKKPLVDARALIDWRRQLAQRAPYL
;
A
#
# COMPACT_ATOMS: atom_id res chain seq x y z
N MET A 1 5.05 6.28 21.47
CA MET A 1 4.39 6.27 20.14
C MET A 1 3.37 5.13 20.11
N LYS A 2 2.20 5.34 19.51
CA LYS A 2 1.11 4.36 19.38
C LYS A 2 0.80 4.14 17.90
N ILE A 3 0.69 2.88 17.47
CA ILE A 3 0.40 2.53 16.08
C ILE A 3 -0.79 1.58 16.02
N LEU A 4 -1.75 1.87 15.14
CA LEU A 4 -2.79 0.93 14.75
C LEU A 4 -2.28 0.12 13.56
N SER A 5 -2.01 -1.17 13.75
CA SER A 5 -1.60 -2.08 12.68
C SER A 5 -2.81 -2.78 12.09
N LEU A 6 -3.14 -2.48 10.83
CA LEU A 6 -4.17 -3.16 10.04
C LEU A 6 -3.50 -4.20 9.14
N PHE A 7 -3.36 -5.42 9.67
CA PHE A 7 -2.79 -6.55 8.94
C PHE A 7 -3.86 -7.30 8.17
N LEU A 8 -3.79 -7.22 6.84
CA LEU A 8 -4.70 -7.91 5.96
C LEU A 8 -4.18 -9.30 5.57
N ARG A 9 -5.05 -10.30 5.62
CA ARG A 9 -4.84 -11.60 4.99
C ARG A 9 -6.08 -12.08 4.23
N HIS A 10 -5.89 -13.13 3.45
CA HIS A 10 -6.97 -13.87 2.80
C HIS A 10 -6.80 -15.33 3.20
N GLY A 11 -7.37 -15.70 4.35
CA GLY A 11 -7.07 -16.94 5.03
C GLY A 11 -5.60 -17.03 5.46
N THR A 12 -5.17 -18.23 5.86
CA THR A 12 -3.82 -18.47 6.39
C THR A 12 -2.95 -19.35 5.49
N GLU A 13 -3.50 -20.00 4.47
CA GLU A 13 -2.78 -21.05 3.73
C GLU A 13 -1.52 -20.57 3.00
N LYS A 14 -1.62 -19.43 2.30
CA LYS A 14 -0.55 -18.97 1.39
C LYS A 14 0.63 -18.32 2.11
N TYR A 15 0.39 -17.60 3.20
CA TYR A 15 1.38 -16.79 3.92
C TYR A 15 1.27 -17.02 5.43
N LYS A 16 1.42 -18.29 5.84
CA LYS A 16 1.16 -18.78 7.21
C LYS A 16 1.89 -17.97 8.29
N ASP A 17 3.16 -17.66 8.04
CA ASP A 17 4.04 -17.05 9.05
C ASP A 17 4.07 -15.52 8.99
N ALA A 18 3.45 -14.90 7.99
CA ALA A 18 3.54 -13.45 7.76
C ALA A 18 3.12 -12.61 8.98
N SER A 19 2.09 -13.10 9.70
CA SER A 19 1.60 -12.53 10.94
C SER A 19 2.66 -12.59 12.05
N THR A 20 3.28 -13.75 12.25
CA THR A 20 4.31 -13.98 13.28
C THR A 20 5.56 -13.16 12.99
N THR A 21 6.05 -13.21 11.74
CA THR A 21 7.21 -12.43 11.31
C THR A 21 6.99 -10.92 11.46
N LEU A 22 5.75 -10.44 11.29
CA LEU A 22 5.43 -9.03 11.52
C LEU A 22 5.52 -8.67 13.01
N SER A 23 5.08 -9.54 13.91
CA SER A 23 5.23 -9.35 15.35
C SER A 23 6.71 -9.31 15.76
N GLU A 24 7.54 -10.20 15.21
CA GLU A 24 8.99 -10.19 15.43
C GLU A 24 9.65 -8.90 14.93
N TYR A 25 9.21 -8.41 13.77
CA TYR A 25 9.63 -7.10 13.25
C TYR A 25 9.31 -5.98 14.25
N TYR A 26 8.09 -5.94 14.81
CA TYR A 26 7.73 -4.91 15.79
C TYR A 26 8.60 -4.96 17.04
N LEU A 27 8.83 -6.15 17.59
CA LEU A 27 9.69 -6.32 18.77
C LEU A 27 11.13 -5.86 18.51
N ARG A 28 11.67 -6.19 17.33
CA ARG A 28 13.07 -5.89 16.96
C ARG A 28 13.28 -4.43 16.54
N ARG A 29 12.38 -3.88 15.74
CA ARG A 29 12.57 -2.59 15.04
C ARG A 29 11.81 -1.44 15.67
N LEU A 30 10.72 -1.72 16.41
CA LEU A 30 9.88 -0.72 17.06
C LEU A 30 9.86 -0.87 18.59
N PRO A 31 11.02 -0.98 19.27
CA PRO A 31 11.04 -1.14 20.73
C PRO A 31 10.40 0.08 21.40
N GLY A 32 9.58 -0.17 22.44
CA GLY A 32 8.88 0.87 23.19
C GLY A 32 7.67 1.50 22.47
N VAL A 33 7.31 1.01 21.28
CA VAL A 33 6.11 1.42 20.55
C VAL A 33 4.93 0.55 20.95
N THR A 34 3.80 1.17 21.32
CA THR A 34 2.56 0.42 21.58
C THR A 34 1.87 0.12 20.26
N ILE A 35 1.74 -1.16 19.92
CA ILE A 35 1.03 -1.60 18.71
C ILE A 35 -0.36 -2.12 19.11
N THR A 36 -1.42 -1.47 18.63
CA THR A 36 -2.75 -2.09 18.60
C THR A 36 -2.86 -2.85 17.30
N ARG A 37 -3.01 -4.17 17.39
CA ARG A 37 -2.99 -5.05 16.22
C ARG A 37 -4.38 -5.54 15.87
N VAL A 38 -4.72 -5.43 14.59
CA VAL A 38 -5.95 -5.93 14.00
C VAL A 38 -5.58 -6.78 12.80
N ILE A 39 -6.06 -8.02 12.78
CA ILE A 39 -6.03 -8.89 11.62
C ILE A 39 -7.37 -8.75 10.91
N ILE A 40 -7.32 -8.38 9.65
CA ILE A 40 -8.48 -8.31 8.76
C ILE A 40 -8.40 -9.54 7.86
N ASP A 41 -9.33 -10.46 8.00
CA ASP A 41 -9.34 -11.70 7.23
C ASP A 41 -10.45 -11.68 6.18
N SER A 42 -10.04 -11.36 4.96
CA SER A 42 -10.93 -11.26 3.77
C SER A 42 -11.44 -12.61 3.25
N ALA A 43 -11.06 -13.73 3.88
CA ALA A 43 -11.66 -15.05 3.62
C ALA A 43 -12.81 -15.38 4.59
N THR A 44 -13.13 -14.47 5.53
CA THR A 44 -14.21 -14.66 6.51
C THR A 44 -15.31 -13.60 6.35
N PRO A 45 -16.57 -13.88 6.72
CA PRO A 45 -17.66 -12.89 6.65
C PRO A 45 -17.35 -11.63 7.46
N VAL A 46 -17.76 -10.46 6.97
CA VAL A 46 -17.46 -9.13 7.55
C VAL A 46 -17.92 -8.99 9.01
N GLU A 47 -18.94 -9.75 9.40
CA GLU A 47 -19.52 -9.78 10.74
C GLU A 47 -18.69 -10.61 11.73
N THR A 48 -17.69 -11.33 11.24
CA THR A 48 -16.81 -12.16 12.08
C THR A 48 -15.97 -11.26 12.97
N GLU A 49 -15.97 -11.53 14.28
CA GLU A 49 -15.07 -10.91 15.25
C GLU A 49 -14.57 -11.99 16.22
N SER A 50 -13.27 -12.01 16.47
CA SER A 50 -12.65 -12.83 17.52
C SER A 50 -11.40 -12.17 18.06
N VAL A 51 -10.93 -12.63 19.22
CA VAL A 51 -9.72 -12.14 19.86
C VAL A 51 -8.80 -13.33 20.09
N LEU A 52 -7.55 -13.22 19.66
CA LEU A 52 -6.52 -14.24 19.92
C LEU A 52 -6.02 -14.14 21.36
N ASP A 53 -5.34 -15.19 21.84
CA ASP A 53 -4.82 -15.26 23.22
C ASP A 53 -3.87 -14.09 23.57
N ASP A 54 -3.17 -13.53 22.57
CA ASP A 54 -2.29 -12.37 22.72
C ASP A 54 -3.03 -11.01 22.72
N GLY A 55 -4.36 -11.03 22.66
CA GLY A 55 -5.21 -9.84 22.59
C GLY A 55 -5.37 -9.24 21.20
N THR A 56 -4.80 -9.85 20.15
CA THR A 56 -4.98 -9.40 18.76
C THR A 56 -6.43 -9.57 18.33
N LEU A 57 -7.04 -8.48 17.87
CA LEU A 57 -8.38 -8.51 17.29
C LEU A 57 -8.32 -9.10 15.88
N VAL A 58 -9.21 -10.04 15.58
CA VAL A 58 -9.43 -10.57 14.23
C VAL A 58 -10.84 -10.18 13.80
N ILE A 59 -10.96 -9.52 12.65
CA ILE A 59 -12.24 -9.17 12.03
C ILE A 59 -12.33 -9.73 10.62
N GLY A 60 -13.55 -10.01 10.16
CA GLY A 60 -13.81 -10.22 8.74
C GLY A 60 -13.58 -8.96 7.93
N GLY A 61 -13.20 -9.12 6.66
CA GLY A 61 -12.92 -8.00 5.76
C GLY A 61 -13.69 -8.09 4.45
N ASP A 62 -14.13 -6.96 3.92
CA ASP A 62 -14.67 -6.89 2.56
C ASP A 62 -13.56 -7.09 1.52
N ASN A 63 -13.71 -8.08 0.64
CA ASN A 63 -12.75 -8.38 -0.43
C ASN A 63 -13.19 -7.85 -1.81
N SER A 64 -14.26 -7.05 -1.88
CA SER A 64 -14.84 -6.55 -3.14
C SER A 64 -13.82 -5.80 -4.00
N LEU A 65 -12.88 -5.10 -3.35
CA LEU A 65 -11.79 -4.31 -3.94
C LEU A 65 -10.45 -4.67 -3.30
N TRP A 66 -10.27 -5.97 -3.05
CA TRP A 66 -9.06 -6.55 -2.47
C TRP A 66 -8.66 -5.88 -1.16
N GLU A 67 -7.40 -5.46 -1.04
CA GLU A 67 -6.87 -4.92 0.21
C GLU A 67 -7.52 -3.62 0.66
N PHE A 68 -7.97 -2.79 -0.28
CA PHE A 68 -8.49 -1.47 0.02
C PHE A 68 -9.86 -1.51 0.71
N SER A 69 -10.79 -2.34 0.22
CA SER A 69 -12.10 -2.52 0.86
C SER A 69 -11.97 -3.16 2.25
N ALA A 70 -11.04 -4.09 2.40
CA ALA A 70 -10.79 -4.75 3.68
C ALA A 70 -10.19 -3.75 4.69
N TRP A 71 -9.25 -2.92 4.26
CA TRP A 71 -8.72 -1.84 5.09
C TRP A 71 -9.78 -0.79 5.45
N ASP A 72 -10.69 -0.45 4.55
CA ASP A 72 -11.82 0.43 4.87
C ASP A 72 -12.71 -0.17 5.97
N THR A 73 -12.92 -1.48 5.96
CA THR A 73 -13.62 -2.20 7.06
C THR A 73 -12.87 -2.01 8.39
N GLY A 74 -11.54 -2.18 8.38
CA GLY A 74 -10.69 -1.95 9.54
C GLY A 74 -10.70 -0.49 10.01
N LEU A 75 -10.62 0.48 9.10
CA LEU A 75 -10.64 1.90 9.44
C LEU A 75 -11.99 2.32 10.05
N ALA A 76 -13.10 1.84 9.48
CA ALA A 76 -14.44 2.13 10.00
C ALA A 76 -14.60 1.71 11.46
N ARG A 77 -14.04 0.54 11.84
CA ARG A 77 -14.06 0.03 13.22
C ARG A 77 -13.36 0.94 14.23
N PHE A 78 -12.35 1.68 13.79
CA PHE A 78 -11.52 2.56 14.64
C PHE A 78 -11.73 4.04 14.35
N ALA A 79 -12.73 4.42 13.55
CA ALA A 79 -12.92 5.80 13.11
C ALA A 79 -13.00 6.81 14.27
N SER A 80 -13.69 6.45 15.36
CA SER A 80 -13.86 7.31 16.55
C SER A 80 -12.61 7.39 17.44
N THR A 81 -11.68 6.44 17.31
CA THR A 81 -10.46 6.35 18.14
C THR A 81 -9.17 6.57 17.36
N LEU A 82 -9.25 6.78 16.05
CA LEU A 82 -8.10 6.91 15.15
C LEU A 82 -7.13 8.02 15.60
N ALA A 83 -7.66 9.09 16.20
CA ALA A 83 -6.88 10.21 16.74
C ALA A 83 -5.98 9.85 17.94
N ARG A 84 -6.15 8.67 18.54
CA ARG A 84 -5.32 8.18 19.67
C ARG A 84 -3.99 7.59 19.19
N TYR A 85 -3.84 7.38 17.90
CA TYR A 85 -2.65 6.80 17.28
C TYR A 85 -1.78 7.89 16.67
N ASP A 86 -0.48 7.61 16.57
CA ASP A 86 0.48 8.43 15.84
C ASP A 86 0.53 8.02 14.37
N TYR A 87 0.34 6.72 14.10
CA TYR A 87 0.30 6.13 12.76
C TYR A 87 -0.77 5.05 12.65
N VAL A 88 -1.30 4.89 11.44
CA VAL A 88 -1.93 3.65 10.99
C VAL A 88 -0.94 2.95 10.06
N HIS A 89 -0.64 1.70 10.35
CA HIS A 89 0.22 0.85 9.55
C HIS A 89 -0.63 -0.14 8.76
N PHE A 90 -0.68 0.05 7.44
CA PHE A 90 -1.29 -0.87 6.50
C PHE A 90 -0.26 -1.90 6.07
N VAL A 91 -0.61 -3.18 6.18
CA VAL A 91 0.28 -4.27 5.80
C VAL A 91 -0.52 -5.45 5.26
N THR A 92 -0.10 -5.98 4.11
CA THR A 92 -0.71 -7.19 3.53
C THR A 92 0.10 -8.42 3.91
N SER A 93 -0.51 -9.59 3.93
CA SER A 93 0.19 -10.86 4.20
C SER A 93 1.27 -11.20 3.16
N ALA A 94 1.25 -10.56 1.99
CA ALA A 94 2.25 -10.72 0.94
C ALA A 94 3.45 -9.74 1.06
N TYR A 95 3.54 -8.93 2.12
CA TYR A 95 4.55 -7.87 2.24
C TYR A 95 6.01 -8.32 2.11
N LEU A 96 6.30 -9.60 2.34
CA LEU A 96 7.64 -10.17 2.24
C LEU A 96 8.01 -10.75 0.86
N GLN A 97 7.16 -10.60 -0.16
CA GLN A 97 7.35 -11.31 -1.44
C GLN A 97 8.18 -10.55 -2.48
N LEU A 98 8.25 -9.22 -2.42
CA LEU A 98 8.90 -8.42 -3.46
C LEU A 98 9.65 -7.23 -2.85
N TYR A 99 10.97 -7.17 -3.07
CA TYR A 99 11.85 -6.08 -2.63
C TYR A 99 11.68 -5.67 -1.16
N THR A 100 12.14 -6.48 -0.22
CA THR A 100 11.81 -6.32 1.21
C THR A 100 12.85 -5.57 2.04
N ALA A 101 14.06 -5.35 1.50
CA ALA A 101 15.17 -4.76 2.25
C ALA A 101 14.86 -3.38 2.86
N TYR A 102 13.89 -2.66 2.30
CA TYR A 102 13.44 -1.37 2.82
C TYR A 102 12.68 -1.50 4.16
N ILE A 103 12.04 -2.63 4.44
CA ILE A 103 11.27 -2.86 5.67
C ILE A 103 12.21 -2.81 6.87
N ASP A 104 13.37 -3.45 6.76
CA ASP A 104 14.40 -3.43 7.80
C ASP A 104 15.00 -2.04 8.05
N ARG A 105 14.77 -1.06 7.17
CA ARG A 105 15.22 0.34 7.38
C ARG A 105 14.29 1.10 8.31
N ILE A 106 13.03 0.69 8.42
CA ILE A 106 12.03 1.37 9.25
C ILE A 106 12.27 0.96 10.70
N ASP A 107 12.38 1.95 11.59
CA ASP A 107 12.49 1.76 13.04
C ASP A 107 11.79 2.87 13.82
N SER A 108 11.78 2.73 15.15
CA SER A 108 11.16 3.70 16.05
C SER A 108 11.74 5.10 15.91
N SER A 109 13.04 5.24 15.64
CA SER A 109 13.70 6.55 15.48
C SER A 109 13.23 7.25 14.22
N MET A 110 13.11 6.52 13.10
CA MET A 110 12.55 7.06 11.85
C MET A 110 11.10 7.52 12.03
N LEU A 111 10.25 6.67 12.60
CA LEU A 111 8.85 7.02 12.82
C LEU A 111 8.69 8.18 13.82
N GLN A 112 9.56 8.28 14.83
CA GLN A 112 9.58 9.42 15.76
C GLN A 112 10.00 10.72 15.06
N ALA A 113 11.03 10.69 14.20
CA ALA A 113 11.46 11.85 13.42
C ALA A 113 10.38 12.36 12.44
N LEU A 114 9.46 11.48 12.06
CA LEU A 114 8.33 11.78 11.18
C LEU A 114 7.03 12.12 11.93
N GLN A 115 6.98 11.91 13.24
CA GLN A 115 5.76 12.02 14.03
C GLN A 115 5.17 13.43 13.94
N GLY A 116 3.86 13.50 13.74
CA GLY A 116 3.12 14.76 13.60
C GLY A 116 3.29 15.47 12.25
N LYS A 117 4.06 14.90 11.31
CA LYS A 117 4.22 15.45 9.95
C LYS A 117 3.25 14.79 8.98
N ASP A 118 2.85 15.52 7.95
CA ASP A 118 1.95 15.06 6.89
C ASP A 118 2.70 14.18 5.88
N ILE A 119 3.17 13.03 6.35
CA ILE A 119 4.06 12.13 5.61
C ILE A 119 3.52 10.71 5.66
N ALA A 120 3.27 10.14 4.50
CA ALA A 120 3.09 8.70 4.33
C ALA A 120 4.46 8.05 4.06
N LEU A 121 4.83 7.06 4.88
CA LEU A 121 6.11 6.36 4.80
C LEU A 121 5.90 4.93 4.27
N GLY A 122 6.56 4.62 3.16
CA GLY A 122 6.44 3.33 2.49
C GLY A 122 7.32 3.29 1.24
N HIS A 123 7.52 2.11 0.68
CA HIS A 123 8.35 1.98 -0.53
C HIS A 123 7.72 2.78 -1.68
N ILE A 124 8.54 3.59 -2.38
CA ILE A 124 8.08 4.30 -3.56
C ILE A 124 8.47 3.52 -4.82
N ASP A 125 7.49 3.04 -5.56
CA ASP A 125 7.69 2.51 -6.90
C ASP A 125 7.57 3.62 -7.94
N ALA A 126 8.15 3.40 -9.12
CA ALA A 126 8.03 4.30 -10.24
C ALA A 126 8.06 3.56 -11.56
N TYR A 127 7.35 4.09 -12.56
CA TYR A 127 7.49 3.68 -13.95
C TYR A 127 8.72 4.34 -14.59
N ASN A 128 9.23 3.72 -15.65
CA ASN A 128 10.33 4.29 -16.44
C ASN A 128 9.91 5.58 -17.13
N GLU A 129 8.66 5.64 -17.60
CA GLU A 129 8.06 6.79 -18.27
C GLU A 129 6.83 7.29 -17.49
N PRO A 130 6.49 8.60 -17.58
CA PRO A 130 5.24 9.11 -17.03
C PRO A 130 4.01 8.43 -17.64
N VAL A 131 2.95 8.31 -16.86
CA VAL A 131 1.66 7.77 -17.29
C VAL A 131 0.53 8.73 -16.92
N GLU A 132 -0.58 8.66 -17.64
CA GLU A 132 -1.80 9.42 -17.32
C GLU A 132 -2.81 8.55 -16.58
N PHE A 133 -3.34 9.05 -15.47
CA PHE A 133 -4.37 8.40 -14.69
C PHE A 133 -5.25 9.43 -13.99
N LEU A 134 -6.58 9.29 -14.08
CA LEU A 134 -7.55 10.24 -13.52
C LEU A 134 -7.31 11.70 -13.98
N GLY A 135 -6.82 11.89 -15.21
CA GLY A 135 -6.50 13.20 -15.77
C GLY A 135 -5.23 13.85 -15.20
N VAL A 136 -4.42 13.09 -14.46
CA VAL A 136 -3.15 13.54 -13.88
C VAL A 136 -2.01 12.74 -14.46
N THR A 137 -0.92 13.42 -14.83
CA THR A 137 0.34 12.75 -15.16
C THR A 137 1.09 12.38 -13.89
N SER A 138 1.39 11.10 -13.71
CA SER A 138 2.20 10.59 -12.60
C SER A 138 3.21 9.58 -13.09
N GLN A 139 4.27 9.37 -12.33
CA GLN A 139 5.30 8.38 -12.63
C GLN A 139 5.65 7.53 -11.41
N ALA A 140 5.22 7.91 -10.21
CA ALA A 140 5.57 7.23 -8.97
C ALA A 140 4.36 7.08 -8.06
N TRP A 141 4.40 6.05 -7.21
CA TRP A 141 3.36 5.74 -6.25
C TRP A 141 3.96 5.08 -5.01
N ILE A 142 3.24 5.11 -3.89
CA ILE A 142 3.63 4.43 -2.67
C ILE A 142 3.02 3.03 -2.65
N ARG A 143 3.84 2.01 -2.41
CA ARG A 143 3.40 0.62 -2.34
C ARG A 143 2.58 0.39 -1.08
N SER A 144 1.42 -0.23 -1.23
CA SER A 144 0.45 -0.45 -0.16
C SER A 144 0.76 -1.68 0.71
N SER A 145 1.72 -2.53 0.33
CA SER A 145 2.03 -3.76 1.04
C SER A 145 2.58 -3.56 2.46
N PHE A 146 3.22 -2.41 2.73
CA PHE A 146 3.81 -2.06 4.02
C PHE A 146 3.97 -0.53 4.13
N LEU A 147 2.99 0.14 4.74
CA LEU A 147 2.81 1.59 4.63
C LEU A 147 2.31 2.20 5.94
N PHE A 148 2.99 3.24 6.44
CA PHE A 148 2.56 4.04 7.59
C PHE A 148 1.94 5.35 7.12
N ILE A 149 0.74 5.68 7.59
CA ILE A 149 0.04 6.93 7.28
C ILE A 149 -0.42 7.59 8.58
N PRO A 150 -0.24 8.92 8.75
CA PRO A 150 -0.74 9.61 9.92
C PRO A 150 -2.28 9.62 9.94
N PRO A 151 -2.93 9.41 11.10
CA PRO A 151 -4.38 9.38 11.23
C PRO A 151 -5.12 10.62 10.71
N PHE A 152 -4.51 11.80 10.77
CA PHE A 152 -5.14 13.02 10.25
C PHE A 152 -5.19 13.03 8.71
N ALA A 153 -4.19 12.44 8.03
CA ALA A 153 -4.23 12.30 6.58
C ALA A 153 -5.30 11.31 6.14
N LEU A 154 -5.49 10.21 6.89
CA LEU A 154 -6.59 9.26 6.65
C LEU A 154 -7.96 9.88 6.90
N ARG A 155 -8.11 10.69 7.95
CA ARG A 155 -9.38 11.39 8.21
C ARG A 155 -9.77 12.36 7.09
N ARG A 156 -8.81 13.10 6.53
CA ARG A 156 -9.05 13.96 5.36
C ARG A 156 -9.31 13.17 4.09
N LEU A 157 -8.62 12.04 3.93
CA LEU A 157 -8.79 11.15 2.79
C LEU A 157 -10.19 10.53 2.77
N GLY A 158 -10.70 10.10 3.94
CA GLY A 158 -11.89 9.26 4.04
C GLY A 158 -11.55 7.81 3.74
N ALA A 159 -12.33 7.15 2.88
CA ALA A 159 -12.06 5.79 2.44
C ALA A 159 -10.73 5.70 1.66
N VAL A 160 -9.95 4.64 1.88
CA VAL A 160 -8.76 4.35 1.06
C VAL A 160 -9.14 3.81 -0.31
N THR A 161 -10.29 3.15 -0.42
CA THR A 161 -10.88 2.76 -1.69
C THR A 161 -11.38 3.99 -2.46
N THR A 162 -11.15 4.02 -3.76
CA THR A 162 -11.64 5.08 -4.67
C THR A 162 -12.43 4.51 -5.85
N LEU A 163 -12.01 3.37 -6.38
CA LEU A 163 -12.47 2.87 -7.68
C LEU A 163 -13.26 1.57 -7.46
N GLY A 164 -14.59 1.68 -7.41
CA GLY A 164 -15.49 0.54 -7.15
C GLY A 164 -16.34 0.09 -8.34
N ASP A 165 -16.69 0.98 -9.25
CA ASP A 165 -17.54 0.65 -10.40
C ASP A 165 -16.73 -0.02 -11.52
N ARG A 166 -16.72 -1.35 -11.57
CA ARG A 166 -16.03 -2.14 -12.60
C ARG A 166 -16.41 -1.73 -14.03
N ALA A 167 -17.68 -1.38 -14.28
CA ALA A 167 -18.15 -1.03 -15.61
C ALA A 167 -17.56 0.30 -16.12
N ALA A 168 -17.12 1.17 -15.22
CA ALA A 168 -16.40 2.40 -15.59
C ALA A 168 -14.97 2.13 -16.10
N TRP A 169 -14.39 0.97 -15.76
CA TRP A 169 -12.98 0.66 -16.03
C TRP A 169 -12.77 -0.41 -17.09
N PHE A 170 -13.68 -1.37 -17.20
CA PHE A 170 -13.50 -2.56 -18.04
C PHE A 170 -14.59 -2.72 -19.09
N SER A 171 -14.22 -3.29 -20.22
CA SER A 171 -15.12 -3.58 -21.34
C SER A 171 -15.68 -5.00 -21.30
N GLY A 172 -15.00 -5.93 -20.61
CA GLY A 172 -15.22 -7.37 -20.69
C GLY A 172 -14.63 -8.04 -21.94
N ASP A 173 -14.02 -7.28 -22.86
CA ASP A 173 -13.36 -7.80 -24.08
C ASP A 173 -11.89 -8.15 -23.81
N ILE A 174 -11.46 -9.36 -24.14
CA ILE A 174 -10.09 -9.85 -23.91
C ILE A 174 -9.06 -9.06 -24.73
N GLU A 175 -9.42 -8.69 -25.96
CA GLU A 175 -8.52 -7.95 -26.84
C GLU A 175 -8.41 -6.47 -26.45
N ASN A 176 -9.45 -5.94 -25.79
CA ASN A 176 -9.54 -4.54 -25.38
C ASN A 176 -10.07 -4.44 -23.93
N PRO A 177 -9.36 -4.93 -22.91
CA PRO A 177 -9.92 -5.17 -21.57
C PRO A 177 -10.40 -3.92 -20.84
N PHE A 178 -9.91 -2.75 -21.23
CA PHE A 178 -10.29 -1.48 -20.63
C PHE A 178 -11.44 -0.81 -21.39
N ALA A 179 -12.37 -0.23 -20.65
CA ALA A 179 -13.43 0.58 -21.24
C ALA A 179 -12.83 1.78 -22.01
N GLN A 180 -13.47 2.16 -23.13
CA GLN A 180 -13.00 3.28 -23.95
C GLN A 180 -12.95 4.60 -23.16
N ARG A 181 -13.89 4.80 -22.24
CA ARG A 181 -14.00 5.99 -21.40
C ARG A 181 -13.24 5.89 -20.06
N ALA A 182 -12.57 4.76 -19.79
CA ALA A 182 -11.80 4.61 -18.57
C ALA A 182 -10.68 5.68 -18.52
N ALA A 183 -10.59 6.40 -17.40
CA ALA A 183 -9.62 7.48 -17.18
C ALA A 183 -8.21 6.94 -16.89
N ILE A 184 -7.71 6.10 -17.79
CA ILE A 184 -6.41 5.43 -17.77
C ILE A 184 -5.78 5.68 -19.15
N GLY A 185 -4.63 6.35 -19.16
CA GLY A 185 -3.85 6.60 -20.37
C GLY A 185 -3.29 5.31 -21.00
N PRO A 186 -2.92 5.35 -22.28
CA PRO A 186 -2.47 4.18 -23.02
C PRO A 186 -1.24 3.52 -22.40
N ASP A 187 -0.33 4.29 -21.82
CA ASP A 187 0.92 3.79 -21.24
C ASP A 187 0.66 3.00 -19.96
N MET A 188 -0.23 3.47 -19.09
CA MET A 188 -0.63 2.74 -17.89
C MET A 188 -1.37 1.44 -18.23
N ARG A 189 -2.26 1.45 -19.25
CA ARG A 189 -2.94 0.24 -19.73
C ARG A 189 -1.92 -0.82 -20.17
N ARG A 190 -0.92 -0.42 -20.96
CA ARG A 190 0.17 -1.32 -21.40
C ARG A 190 0.98 -1.83 -20.21
N ASN A 191 1.36 -0.96 -19.27
CA ASN A 191 2.12 -1.36 -18.09
C ASN A 191 1.35 -2.40 -17.25
N ILE A 192 0.05 -2.19 -17.01
CA ILE A 192 -0.79 -3.11 -16.23
C ILE A 192 -0.91 -4.47 -16.94
N VAL A 193 -1.22 -4.47 -18.24
CA VAL A 193 -1.32 -5.71 -19.02
C VAL A 193 0.01 -6.45 -19.00
N SER A 194 1.11 -5.78 -19.33
CA SER A 194 2.43 -6.40 -19.34
C SER A 194 2.87 -6.93 -17.97
N TRP A 195 2.51 -6.24 -16.89
CA TRP A 195 2.78 -6.65 -15.52
C TRP A 195 2.00 -7.92 -15.11
N LEU A 196 0.71 -8.00 -15.49
CA LEU A 196 -0.17 -9.12 -15.10
C LEU A 196 -0.06 -10.33 -16.02
N THR A 197 0.22 -10.12 -17.31
CA THR A 197 0.09 -11.16 -18.35
C THR A 197 1.35 -11.35 -19.19
N GLY A 198 2.28 -10.39 -19.19
CA GLY A 198 3.44 -10.36 -20.09
C GLY A 198 4.79 -10.54 -19.39
N ASP A 199 5.82 -9.96 -19.98
CA ASP A 199 7.22 -10.05 -19.53
C ASP A 199 7.55 -9.09 -18.36
N GLY A 200 6.55 -8.38 -17.81
CA GLY A 200 6.73 -7.36 -16.78
C GLY A 200 6.80 -5.94 -17.35
N THR A 201 7.28 -4.97 -16.55
CA THR A 201 7.34 -3.55 -16.94
C THR A 201 8.69 -3.14 -17.56
N GLY A 202 9.56 -4.11 -17.88
CA GLY A 202 10.93 -3.85 -18.33
C GLY A 202 11.90 -3.42 -17.21
N GLN A 203 11.49 -3.51 -15.95
CA GLN A 203 12.29 -3.11 -14.77
C GLN A 203 13.04 -4.27 -14.10
N GLY A 204 13.28 -5.35 -14.84
CA GLY A 204 14.00 -6.53 -14.32
C GLY A 204 13.24 -7.34 -13.26
N THR A 205 11.96 -7.04 -13.03
CA THR A 205 11.09 -7.84 -12.16
C THR A 205 9.79 -8.20 -12.83
N THR A 206 9.23 -9.31 -12.35
CA THR A 206 8.01 -9.87 -12.89
C THR A 206 7.08 -10.29 -11.77
N TRP A 207 5.78 -10.07 -11.95
CA TRP A 207 4.76 -10.53 -11.01
C TRP A 207 4.82 -12.07 -10.85
N HIS A 208 4.76 -12.58 -9.61
CA HIS A 208 4.93 -14.02 -9.30
C HIS A 208 3.74 -14.93 -9.65
N SER A 209 2.54 -14.36 -9.81
CA SER A 209 1.27 -14.98 -10.23
C SER A 209 0.77 -14.47 -11.59
N ARG A 210 1.65 -14.39 -12.59
CA ARG A 210 1.26 -14.08 -13.98
C ARG A 210 0.30 -15.14 -14.53
N PHE A 211 -0.55 -14.72 -15.48
CA PHE A 211 -1.54 -15.60 -16.09
C PHE A 211 -1.82 -15.18 -17.54
N VAL A 212 -2.34 -16.13 -18.33
CA VAL A 212 -2.81 -15.85 -19.68
C VAL A 212 -4.16 -15.16 -19.59
N LEU A 213 -4.32 -14.00 -20.23
CA LEU A 213 -5.60 -13.33 -20.31
C LEU A 213 -6.52 -14.10 -21.27
N LYS A 214 -7.62 -14.60 -20.72
CA LYS A 214 -8.66 -15.35 -21.42
C LYS A 214 -9.98 -15.16 -20.67
N ARG A 215 -11.08 -15.66 -21.22
CA ARG A 215 -12.41 -15.43 -20.66
C ARG A 215 -12.50 -15.85 -19.18
N GLU A 216 -11.87 -16.97 -18.82
CA GLU A 216 -11.91 -17.49 -17.45
C GLU A 216 -11.07 -16.68 -16.47
N THR A 217 -10.02 -15.99 -16.96
CA THR A 217 -9.11 -15.19 -16.11
C THR A 217 -9.44 -13.70 -16.12
N MET A 218 -10.38 -13.25 -16.97
CA MET A 218 -10.81 -11.85 -17.04
C MET A 218 -11.29 -11.30 -15.68
N PRO A 219 -12.16 -11.99 -14.91
CA PRO A 219 -12.57 -11.46 -13.60
C PRO A 219 -11.39 -11.25 -12.63
N PHE A 220 -10.36 -12.10 -12.72
CA PHE A 220 -9.15 -11.95 -11.93
C PHE A 220 -8.29 -10.78 -12.41
N PHE A 221 -8.15 -10.61 -13.73
CA PHE A 221 -7.50 -9.45 -14.33
C PHE A 221 -8.14 -8.14 -13.89
N GLU A 222 -9.46 -8.02 -13.99
CA GLU A 222 -10.20 -6.82 -13.60
C GLU A 222 -10.00 -6.50 -12.13
N ALA A 223 -10.14 -7.51 -11.27
CA ALA A 223 -10.01 -7.34 -9.83
C ALA A 223 -8.57 -6.93 -9.44
N LYS A 224 -7.54 -7.54 -10.04
CA LYS A 224 -6.14 -7.14 -9.82
C LYS A 224 -5.81 -5.77 -10.39
N THR A 225 -6.37 -5.44 -11.54
CA THR A 225 -6.23 -4.12 -12.12
C THR A 225 -6.82 -3.06 -11.22
N LEU A 226 -8.02 -3.27 -10.66
CA LEU A 226 -8.59 -2.32 -9.69
C LEU A 226 -7.74 -2.18 -8.42
N ALA A 227 -7.13 -3.26 -7.92
CA ALA A 227 -6.21 -3.15 -6.78
C ALA A 227 -5.01 -2.25 -7.12
N ILE A 228 -4.36 -2.46 -8.28
CA ILE A 228 -3.27 -1.60 -8.77
C ILE A 228 -3.74 -0.15 -8.91
N LEU A 229 -4.87 0.08 -9.55
CA LEU A 229 -5.40 1.43 -9.77
C LEU A 229 -5.77 2.13 -8.45
N ASN A 230 -6.31 1.40 -7.46
CA ASN A 230 -6.56 1.96 -6.12
C ASN A 230 -5.26 2.30 -5.39
N GLU A 231 -4.17 1.54 -5.57
CA GLU A 231 -2.85 1.89 -5.01
C GLU A 231 -2.31 3.20 -5.60
N HIS A 232 -2.41 3.37 -6.92
CA HIS A 232 -2.08 4.64 -7.57
C HIS A 232 -3.00 5.78 -7.13
N ALA A 233 -4.32 5.54 -7.03
CA ALA A 233 -5.28 6.53 -6.59
C ALA A 233 -5.03 6.99 -5.15
N LEU A 234 -4.69 6.07 -4.24
CA LEU A 234 -4.29 6.38 -2.87
C LEU A 234 -3.12 7.37 -2.87
N SER A 235 -2.07 7.08 -3.64
CA SER A 235 -0.89 7.95 -3.76
C SER A 235 -1.24 9.35 -4.25
N LEU A 236 -2.03 9.44 -5.33
CA LEU A 236 -2.47 10.72 -5.88
C LEU A 236 -3.33 11.51 -4.90
N ARG A 237 -4.27 10.85 -4.22
CA ARG A 237 -5.15 11.50 -3.24
C ARG A 237 -4.38 12.00 -2.02
N LEU A 238 -3.39 11.24 -1.54
CA LEU A 238 -2.48 11.68 -0.48
C LEU A 238 -1.72 12.94 -0.90
N LEU A 239 -1.14 12.95 -2.09
CA LEU A 239 -0.42 14.12 -2.62
C LEU A 239 -1.36 15.33 -2.80
N ALA A 240 -2.55 15.12 -3.34
CA ALA A 240 -3.53 16.18 -3.60
C ALA A 240 -3.99 16.90 -2.32
N GLN A 241 -3.95 16.24 -1.17
CA GLN A 241 -4.26 16.84 0.14
C GLN A 241 -3.02 17.33 0.91
N GLY A 242 -1.84 17.36 0.28
CA GLY A 242 -0.59 17.83 0.88
C GLY A 242 0.16 16.80 1.72
N THR A 243 -0.25 15.53 1.72
CA THR A 243 0.53 14.44 2.33
C THR A 243 1.68 14.05 1.41
N SER A 244 2.91 14.23 1.89
CA SER A 244 4.10 13.83 1.15
C SER A 244 4.33 12.32 1.22
N LEU A 245 4.82 11.74 0.13
CA LEU A 245 5.24 10.34 0.08
C LEU A 245 6.74 10.26 0.32
N VAL A 246 7.15 9.40 1.26
CA VAL A 246 8.56 9.25 1.65
C VAL A 246 8.99 7.80 1.58
N ASP A 247 10.09 7.57 0.86
CA ASP A 247 10.75 6.29 0.78
C ASP A 247 11.63 6.04 2.03
N PRO A 248 11.49 4.88 2.70
CA PRO A 248 12.22 4.58 3.93
C PRO A 248 13.73 4.38 3.71
N THR A 249 14.17 3.92 2.53
CA THR A 249 15.60 3.77 2.23
C THR A 249 16.26 5.15 2.15
N TRP A 250 15.62 6.09 1.45
CA TRP A 250 16.07 7.48 1.40
C TRP A 250 16.05 8.13 2.79
N MET A 251 14.94 8.01 3.52
CA MET A 251 14.81 8.62 4.86
C MET A 251 15.87 8.10 5.82
N SER A 252 16.16 6.80 5.80
CA SER A 252 17.22 6.19 6.60
C SER A 252 18.58 6.84 6.30
N ALA A 253 18.91 7.05 5.03
CA ALA A 253 20.16 7.72 4.63
C ALA A 253 20.21 9.20 5.02
N VAL A 254 19.06 9.90 5.01
CA VAL A 254 18.96 11.29 5.47
C VAL A 254 19.21 11.38 6.96
N LEU A 255 18.54 10.55 7.77
CA LEU A 255 18.65 10.56 9.23
C LEU A 255 20.07 10.24 9.72
N GLN A 256 20.80 9.39 9.00
CA GLN A 256 22.22 9.12 9.27
C GLN A 256 23.11 10.36 9.09
N LYS A 257 22.75 11.29 8.19
CA LYS A 257 23.54 12.50 7.89
C LYS A 257 23.06 13.73 8.66
N LYS A 258 21.75 13.85 8.88
CA LYS A 258 21.09 14.98 9.54
C LYS A 258 19.93 14.45 10.40
N PRO A 259 20.06 14.48 11.74
CA PRO A 259 19.04 13.91 12.63
C PRO A 259 17.73 14.70 12.67
N LEU A 260 17.71 15.94 12.15
CA LEU A 260 16.51 16.76 12.05
C LEU A 260 16.06 16.85 10.59
N VAL A 261 14.85 16.34 10.32
CA VAL A 261 14.21 16.41 9.00
C VAL A 261 13.37 17.69 8.94
N ASP A 262 13.74 18.61 8.06
CA ASP A 262 12.88 19.73 7.68
C ASP A 262 11.71 19.22 6.82
N ALA A 263 10.50 19.28 7.37
CA ALA A 263 9.28 18.85 6.70
C ALA A 263 8.96 19.69 5.44
N ARG A 264 9.55 20.89 5.29
CA ARG A 264 9.37 21.72 4.10
C ARG A 264 10.33 21.35 2.97
N ALA A 265 11.37 20.58 3.28
CA ALA A 265 12.36 20.12 2.33
C ALA A 265 12.02 18.73 1.76
N LEU A 266 10.76 18.30 1.84
CA LEU A 266 10.34 17.00 1.33
C LEU A 266 10.52 16.95 -0.19
N ILE A 267 11.31 15.99 -0.60
CA ILE A 267 11.99 15.99 -1.89
C ILE A 267 11.15 15.23 -2.92
N ASP A 268 11.12 15.73 -4.17
CA ASP A 268 10.71 14.98 -5.37
C ASP A 268 11.15 13.50 -5.27
N TRP A 269 10.23 12.58 -5.52
CA TRP A 269 10.47 11.14 -5.51
C TRP A 269 11.70 10.76 -6.34
N ARG A 270 11.98 11.45 -7.46
CA ARG A 270 13.17 11.21 -8.31
C ARG A 270 14.47 11.30 -7.53
N ARG A 271 14.59 12.30 -6.67
CA ARG A 271 15.78 12.49 -5.84
C ARG A 271 15.83 11.45 -4.72
N GLN A 272 14.68 11.06 -4.15
CA GLN A 272 14.62 9.96 -3.18
C GLN A 272 15.13 8.66 -3.80
N LEU A 273 14.67 8.34 -5.02
CA LEU A 273 15.07 7.15 -5.77
C LEU A 273 16.54 7.19 -6.22
N ALA A 274 17.02 8.32 -6.77
CA ALA A 274 18.41 8.48 -7.18
C ALA A 274 19.40 8.29 -6.01
N GLN A 275 18.98 8.65 -4.80
CA GLN A 275 19.79 8.53 -3.59
C GLN A 275 19.67 7.15 -2.90
N ARG A 276 18.91 6.21 -3.46
CA ARG A 276 18.94 4.78 -3.04
C ARG A 276 20.29 4.12 -3.32
N ALA A 277 21.04 4.67 -4.29
CA ALA A 277 22.13 4.00 -5.01
C ALA A 277 23.35 3.47 -4.23
N PRO A 278 23.66 3.84 -2.96
CA PRO A 278 24.67 3.07 -2.24
C PRO A 278 24.15 1.73 -1.69
N TYR A 279 22.87 1.37 -1.88
CA TYR A 279 22.24 0.29 -1.12
C TYR A 279 21.18 -0.55 -1.85
N LEU A 280 21.28 -0.67 -3.18
CA LEU A 280 20.65 -1.76 -3.94
C LEU A 280 21.67 -2.88 -4.16
#